data_AF-A0A165EB87-F1
#
_entry.id   AF-A0A165EB87-F1
#
_cell.length_a   1.000
_cell.length_b   1.000
_cell.length_c   1.000
_cell.angle_alpha   90.00
_cell.angle_beta   90.00
_cell.angle_gamma   90.00
#
_symmetry.space_group_name_H-M   'P 1'
#
loop_
_entity.id
_entity.type
_entity.pdbx_description
1 polymer ?
#
loop_
_entity_poly.entity_id
_entity_poly.type
_entity_poly.pdbx_seq_one_letter_code
_entity_poly.pdbx_strand_id
1 'polypeptide(L)'
;MALSPDGQPAPSELSGPTLIGAPGDRPSPPGTPSPPSAISSMEAKHYYAGLHTASTGPVLICRTSRGVWELPRGAEEYFRPKELKVVGNHDIQDVWEKGLAAEVHVALREKKINWSSTDIVRICYADEHSGDVILWIGVRPDSSLSYEVAIDAALHCKSLVVARGILDVEVEMREADVFRRAGPQFLPPAFDLKSDPTAEVRMAPCLDTRHDHLFPPHALG
;
A
#
# COMPACT_ATOMS: atom_id res chain seq x y z
N MET A 1 5.46 -97.83 -3.07
CA MET A 1 5.51 -98.32 -1.68
C MET A 1 5.75 -97.11 -0.80
N ALA A 2 4.95 -96.73 0.18
CA ALA A 2 3.80 -97.35 0.82
C ALA A 2 3.01 -96.20 1.50
N LEU A 3 1.69 -96.16 1.32
CA LEU A 3 0.65 -96.13 2.37
C LEU A 3 -0.15 -94.82 2.45
N SER A 4 -1.44 -94.97 2.11
CA SER A 4 -2.66 -94.13 2.24
C SER A 4 -2.98 -93.77 3.73
N PRO A 5 -4.16 -93.19 4.13
CA PRO A 5 -5.40 -92.94 3.39
C PRO A 5 -6.25 -91.68 3.73
N ASP A 6 -7.26 -91.46 2.86
CA ASP A 6 -8.63 -90.94 3.06
C ASP A 6 -8.94 -89.58 3.72
N GLY A 7 -9.87 -88.87 3.06
CA GLY A 7 -10.97 -88.16 3.75
C GLY A 7 -11.13 -86.66 3.48
N GLN A 8 -11.94 -86.28 2.47
CA GLN A 8 -12.69 -85.00 2.44
C GLN A 8 -13.66 -84.93 3.66
N PRO A 9 -14.20 -83.76 4.13
CA PRO A 9 -14.51 -82.51 3.41
C PRO A 9 -14.29 -81.17 4.19
N ALA A 10 -14.68 -80.03 3.57
CA ALA A 10 -14.74 -78.65 4.12
C ALA A 10 -15.90 -78.43 5.13
N PRO A 11 -16.26 -77.20 5.62
CA PRO A 11 -15.59 -75.88 5.76
C PRO A 11 -15.69 -75.32 7.23
N SER A 12 -15.07 -74.17 7.57
CA SER A 12 -15.58 -73.17 8.56
C SER A 12 -14.65 -71.95 8.71
N GLU A 13 -15.17 -70.79 8.30
CA GLU A 13 -15.10 -69.42 8.86
C GLU A 13 -14.00 -69.06 9.90
N LEU A 14 -13.19 -68.04 9.60
CA LEU A 14 -12.90 -66.94 10.54
C LEU A 14 -12.31 -65.68 9.85
N SER A 15 -13.15 -64.64 9.79
CA SER A 15 -12.89 -63.19 9.92
C SER A 15 -11.47 -62.60 9.73
N GLY A 16 -11.34 -61.63 8.83
CA GLY A 16 -10.22 -60.67 8.76
C GLY A 16 -10.51 -59.49 7.82
N PRO A 17 -10.21 -58.23 8.19
CA PRO A 17 -10.83 -57.05 7.56
C PRO A 17 -10.09 -56.53 6.32
N THR A 18 -10.90 -56.03 5.39
CA THR A 18 -10.56 -55.23 4.21
C THR A 18 -9.91 -53.89 4.57
N LEU A 19 -8.77 -53.56 3.97
CA LEU A 19 -8.32 -52.17 3.79
C LEU A 19 -8.05 -51.89 2.31
N ILE A 20 -8.93 -51.08 1.73
CA ILE A 20 -8.85 -50.50 0.39
C ILE A 20 -7.80 -49.38 0.44
N GLY A 21 -6.79 -49.45 -0.43
CA GLY A 21 -5.81 -48.39 -0.63
C GLY A 21 -6.44 -47.17 -1.32
N ALA A 22 -6.28 -45.99 -0.72
CA ALA A 22 -6.68 -44.71 -1.29
C ALA A 22 -5.68 -44.22 -2.36
N PRO A 23 -6.13 -43.49 -3.40
CA PRO A 23 -5.25 -42.94 -4.43
C PRO A 23 -4.51 -41.70 -3.90
N GLY A 24 -3.21 -41.66 -4.18
CA GLY A 24 -2.24 -40.71 -3.63
C GLY A 24 -2.49 -39.24 -3.97
N ASP A 25 -2.19 -38.43 -2.97
CA ASP A 25 -2.14 -36.97 -3.00
C ASP A 25 -1.25 -36.45 -4.14
N ARG A 26 -1.87 -35.69 -5.04
CA ARG A 26 -1.17 -34.80 -5.96
C ARG A 26 -0.90 -33.49 -5.21
N PRO A 27 0.36 -33.05 -5.03
CA PRO A 27 0.61 -31.75 -4.42
C PRO A 27 0.03 -30.65 -5.31
N SER A 28 -0.81 -29.81 -4.72
CA SER A 28 -1.38 -28.63 -5.38
C SER A 28 -0.27 -27.66 -5.80
N PRO A 29 -0.40 -26.96 -6.95
CA PRO A 29 0.55 -25.91 -7.31
C PRO A 29 0.55 -24.80 -6.24
N PRO A 30 1.65 -24.06 -6.05
CA PRO A 30 1.71 -22.95 -5.11
C PRO A 30 0.58 -21.97 -5.44
N GLY A 31 -0.35 -21.82 -4.49
CA GLY A 31 -1.51 -20.95 -4.65
C GLY A 31 -1.02 -19.54 -4.93
N THR A 32 -1.43 -18.97 -6.06
CA THR A 32 -1.40 -17.53 -6.28
C THR A 32 -2.02 -16.88 -5.04
N PRO A 33 -1.35 -15.92 -4.38
CA PRO A 33 -1.92 -15.29 -3.20
C PRO A 33 -3.26 -14.69 -3.59
N SER A 34 -4.34 -15.23 -3.03
CA SER A 34 -5.68 -14.68 -3.22
C SER A 34 -5.66 -13.22 -2.76
N PRO A 35 -6.33 -12.30 -3.48
CA PRO A 35 -6.46 -10.93 -3.01
C PRO A 35 -7.06 -10.91 -1.60
N PRO A 36 -6.68 -9.95 -0.75
CA PRO A 36 -7.26 -9.79 0.57
C PRO A 36 -8.80 -9.79 0.48
N SER A 37 -9.47 -10.45 1.41
CA SER A 37 -10.94 -10.49 1.46
C SER A 37 -11.52 -9.07 1.57
N ALA A 38 -12.73 -8.87 1.07
CA ALA A 38 -13.42 -7.58 1.18
C ALA A 38 -13.46 -7.09 2.63
N ILE A 39 -13.13 -5.82 2.82
CA ILE A 39 -13.07 -5.17 4.13
C ILE A 39 -14.49 -5.09 4.72
N SER A 40 -14.65 -5.48 5.99
CA SER A 40 -15.95 -5.37 6.66
C SER A 40 -16.32 -3.90 6.89
N SER A 41 -17.61 -3.57 6.91
CA SER A 41 -18.06 -2.20 7.21
C SER A 41 -17.57 -1.67 8.56
N MET A 42 -17.31 -2.57 9.51
CA MET A 42 -16.80 -2.23 10.84
C MET A 42 -15.31 -1.87 10.79
N GLU A 43 -14.51 -2.69 10.09
CA GLU A 43 -13.10 -2.42 9.82
C GLU A 43 -12.95 -1.14 9.03
N ALA A 44 -13.71 -0.96 7.94
CA ALA A 44 -13.64 0.23 7.09
C ALA A 44 -13.74 1.54 7.89
N LYS A 45 -14.66 1.59 8.87
CA LYS A 45 -14.93 2.79 9.68
C LYS A 45 -13.95 3.00 10.83
N HIS A 46 -13.34 1.94 11.35
CA HIS A 46 -12.55 2.00 12.59
C HIS A 46 -11.09 1.59 12.41
N TYR A 47 -10.67 1.22 11.19
CA TYR A 47 -9.29 0.84 10.89
C TYR A 47 -8.29 1.93 11.30
N TYR A 48 -8.63 3.19 11.04
CA TYR A 48 -7.82 4.36 11.38
C TYR A 48 -8.26 5.06 12.67
N ALA A 49 -8.86 4.33 13.63
CA ALA A 49 -9.17 4.89 14.95
C ALA A 49 -7.93 5.60 15.53
N GLY A 50 -8.07 6.79 16.11
CA GLY A 50 -6.96 7.63 16.58
C GLY A 50 -6.48 8.68 15.57
N LEU A 51 -6.66 8.47 14.26
CA LEU A 51 -6.27 9.43 13.21
C LEU A 51 -7.40 10.43 12.91
N HIS A 52 -7.73 11.26 13.90
CA HIS A 52 -8.84 12.22 13.80
C HIS A 52 -8.38 13.52 13.11
N THR A 53 -8.85 13.79 11.89
CA THR A 53 -8.63 15.08 11.19
C THR A 53 -9.89 15.96 11.11
N ALA A 54 -11.07 15.39 11.33
CA ALA A 54 -12.35 16.03 11.64
C ALA A 54 -13.28 14.96 12.24
N SER A 55 -14.54 15.29 12.60
CA SER A 55 -15.47 14.48 13.43
C SER A 55 -15.69 13.00 13.07
N THR A 56 -15.17 12.52 11.94
CA THR A 56 -15.08 11.12 11.53
C THR A 56 -13.68 10.90 10.94
N GLY A 57 -12.93 9.91 11.42
CA GLY A 57 -11.63 9.54 10.84
C GLY A 57 -11.75 9.06 9.39
N PRO A 58 -10.63 8.87 8.67
CA PRO A 58 -10.69 8.38 7.30
C PRO A 58 -11.31 6.98 7.22
N VAL A 59 -12.12 6.73 6.19
CA VAL A 59 -12.72 5.41 5.92
C VAL A 59 -11.77 4.60 5.05
N LEU A 60 -11.41 3.40 5.48
CA LEU A 60 -10.59 2.47 4.68
C LEU A 60 -11.43 1.89 3.53
N ILE A 61 -10.90 1.96 2.32
CA ILE A 61 -11.47 1.36 1.11
C ILE A 61 -10.86 -0.02 0.88
N CYS A 62 -9.53 -0.10 0.87
CA CYS A 62 -8.80 -1.36 0.72
C CYS A 62 -7.38 -1.23 1.30
N ARG A 63 -6.76 -2.37 1.63
CA ARG A 63 -5.37 -2.47 2.07
C ARG A 63 -4.71 -3.74 1.53
N THR A 64 -3.43 -3.67 1.19
CA THR A 64 -2.67 -4.84 0.72
C THR A 64 -2.11 -5.69 1.87
N SER A 65 -2.04 -5.12 3.07
CA SER A 65 -1.57 -5.82 4.26
C SER A 65 -2.49 -7.02 4.56
N ARG A 66 -1.91 -8.17 4.91
CA ARG A 66 -2.67 -9.40 5.20
C ARG A 66 -2.94 -9.62 6.69
N GLY A 67 -2.46 -8.72 7.56
CA GLY A 67 -2.68 -8.80 9.01
C GLY A 67 -4.17 -8.72 9.35
N VAL A 68 -4.61 -9.51 10.31
CA VAL A 68 -6.02 -9.51 10.78
C VAL A 68 -6.29 -8.21 11.52
N TRP A 69 -7.38 -7.53 11.18
CA TRP A 69 -7.89 -6.43 11.99
C TRP A 69 -8.81 -6.99 13.08
N GLU A 70 -8.51 -6.66 14.33
CA GLU A 70 -9.21 -7.21 15.50
C GLU A 70 -10.19 -6.20 16.07
N LEU A 71 -11.40 -6.68 16.37
CA LEU A 71 -12.36 -5.95 17.19
C LEU A 71 -11.90 -5.93 18.65
N PRO A 72 -12.15 -4.83 19.39
CA PRO A 72 -12.09 -4.85 20.85
C PRO A 72 -12.97 -5.99 21.38
N ARG A 73 -12.43 -6.81 22.29
CA ARG A 73 -13.12 -8.00 22.81
C ARG A 73 -13.88 -7.72 24.09
N GLY A 74 -13.50 -6.67 24.83
CA GLY A 74 -14.13 -6.26 26.08
C GLY A 74 -15.23 -5.20 25.91
N ALA A 75 -16.21 -5.20 26.81
CA ALA A 75 -17.30 -4.22 26.83
C ALA A 75 -16.83 -2.77 27.09
N GLU A 76 -15.65 -2.61 27.69
CA GLU A 76 -15.00 -1.32 27.96
C GLU A 76 -13.76 -1.10 27.10
N GLU A 77 -13.44 -2.00 26.17
CA GLU A 77 -12.26 -1.87 25.33
C GLU A 77 -12.55 -0.92 24.15
N TYR A 78 -11.77 0.15 24.07
CA TYR A 78 -11.77 1.05 22.92
C TYR A 78 -10.95 0.47 21.76
N PHE A 79 -11.20 0.94 20.54
CA PHE A 79 -10.30 0.66 19.42
C PHE A 79 -8.90 1.16 19.74
N ARG A 80 -7.89 0.32 19.48
CA ARG A 80 -6.48 0.69 19.64
C ARG A 80 -6.18 1.88 18.71
N PRO A 81 -5.77 3.05 19.25
CA PRO A 81 -5.52 4.22 18.42
C PRO A 81 -4.27 4.00 17.58
N LYS A 82 -4.34 4.42 16.32
CA LYS A 82 -3.21 4.51 15.40
C LYS A 82 -2.63 5.93 15.42
N GLU A 83 -1.36 6.02 15.07
CA GLU A 83 -0.62 7.27 14.94
C GLU A 83 0.08 7.33 13.58
N LEU A 84 0.15 8.54 13.02
CA LEU A 84 0.99 8.85 11.88
C LEU A 84 2.38 9.25 12.38
N LYS A 85 3.40 8.58 11.88
CA LYS A 85 4.81 8.86 12.17
C LYS A 85 5.54 9.19 10.87
N VAL A 86 6.63 9.94 11.01
CA VAL A 86 7.55 10.18 9.90
C VAL A 86 8.18 8.85 9.44
N VAL A 87 8.40 8.72 8.13
CA VAL A 87 8.94 7.49 7.54
C VAL A 87 10.34 7.19 8.07
N GLY A 88 11.17 8.23 8.26
CA GLY A 88 12.56 8.11 8.72
C GLY A 88 13.47 7.50 7.64
N ASN A 89 14.63 6.99 8.03
CA ASN A 89 15.56 6.37 7.08
C ASN A 89 14.92 5.11 6.45
N HIS A 90 14.53 5.19 5.18
CA HIS A 90 13.86 4.11 4.45
C HIS A 90 14.07 4.28 2.95
N ASP A 91 14.39 3.20 2.25
CA ASP A 91 14.76 3.17 0.82
C ASP A 91 13.70 3.77 -0.10
N ILE A 92 12.42 3.74 0.31
CA ILE A 92 11.33 4.37 -0.45
C ILE A 92 11.53 5.88 -0.66
N GLN A 93 12.17 6.58 0.29
CA GLN A 93 12.41 8.02 0.15
C GLN A 93 13.36 8.32 -1.02
N ASP A 94 14.32 7.43 -1.28
CA ASP A 94 15.30 7.63 -2.35
C ASP A 94 14.71 7.46 -3.75
N VAL A 95 13.61 6.72 -3.86
CA VAL A 95 13.01 6.38 -5.16
C VAL A 95 11.67 7.08 -5.41
N TRP A 96 10.99 7.57 -4.37
CA TRP A 96 9.66 8.18 -4.48
C TRP A 96 9.63 9.32 -5.51
N GLU A 97 10.44 10.36 -5.29
CA GLU A 97 10.54 11.52 -6.17
C GLU A 97 11.38 11.26 -7.44
N LYS A 98 12.03 10.09 -7.53
CA LYS A 98 12.83 9.67 -8.71
C LYS A 98 12.02 8.84 -9.71
N GLY A 99 10.70 9.02 -9.74
CA GLY A 99 9.82 8.45 -10.75
C GLY A 99 8.77 7.47 -10.22
N LEU A 100 8.96 6.89 -9.02
CA LEU A 100 7.96 5.97 -8.45
C LEU A 100 6.60 6.66 -8.26
N ALA A 101 6.59 7.91 -7.76
CA ALA A 101 5.37 8.68 -7.59
C ALA A 101 4.61 8.84 -8.92
N ALA A 102 5.33 9.17 -10.01
CA ALA A 102 4.74 9.35 -11.33
C ALA A 102 4.15 8.04 -11.88
N GLU A 103 4.84 6.91 -11.72
CA GLU A 103 4.32 5.59 -12.13
C GLU A 103 3.08 5.20 -11.34
N VAL A 104 3.05 5.46 -10.02
CA VAL A 104 1.85 5.25 -9.19
C VAL A 104 0.69 6.09 -9.69
N HIS A 105 0.91 7.37 -10.02
CA HIS A 105 -0.15 8.23 -10.57
C HIS A 105 -0.67 7.77 -11.93
N VAL A 106 0.20 7.23 -12.78
CA VAL A 106 -0.19 6.60 -14.05
C VAL A 106 -1.03 5.36 -13.79
N ALA A 107 -0.58 4.46 -12.91
CA ALA A 107 -1.32 3.25 -12.56
C ALA A 107 -2.73 3.54 -12.01
N LEU A 108 -2.85 4.54 -11.13
CA LEU A 108 -4.14 4.98 -10.60
C LEU A 108 -5.05 5.56 -11.70
N ARG A 109 -4.49 6.32 -12.64
CA ARG A 109 -5.24 6.90 -13.76
C ARG A 109 -5.73 5.82 -14.72
N GLU A 110 -4.91 4.83 -15.06
CA GLU A 110 -5.27 3.72 -15.94
C GLU A 110 -6.41 2.88 -15.35
N LYS A 111 -6.38 2.67 -14.03
CA LYS A 111 -7.44 2.00 -13.27
C LYS A 111 -8.66 2.91 -13.00
N LYS A 112 -8.63 4.16 -13.49
CA LYS A 112 -9.69 5.17 -13.33
C LYS A 112 -10.04 5.47 -11.87
N ILE A 113 -9.06 5.39 -10.97
CA ILE A 113 -9.24 5.75 -9.57
C ILE A 113 -9.25 7.29 -9.46
N ASN A 114 -10.31 7.84 -8.89
CA ASN A 114 -10.45 9.27 -8.62
C ASN A 114 -9.68 9.69 -7.35
N TRP A 115 -8.35 9.61 -7.41
CA TRP A 115 -7.49 9.91 -6.26
C TRP A 115 -7.31 11.42 -6.02
N SER A 116 -7.07 11.81 -4.76
CA SER A 116 -6.91 13.18 -4.30
C SER A 116 -5.57 13.45 -3.59
N SER A 117 -4.93 12.41 -3.05
CA SER A 117 -3.63 12.50 -2.37
C SER A 117 -2.87 11.18 -2.47
N THR A 118 -1.54 11.25 -2.44
CA THR A 118 -0.63 10.10 -2.33
C THR A 118 0.49 10.48 -1.38
N ASP A 119 0.49 9.87 -0.20
CA ASP A 119 1.45 10.17 0.87
C ASP A 119 2.24 8.91 1.23
N ILE A 120 3.54 9.04 1.51
CA ILE A 120 4.30 7.96 2.16
C ILE A 120 4.37 8.27 3.64
N VAL A 121 3.79 7.41 4.46
CA VAL A 121 3.66 7.61 5.91
C VAL A 121 4.05 6.35 6.66
N ARG A 122 4.37 6.47 7.94
CA ARG A 122 4.42 5.32 8.83
C ARG A 122 3.15 5.31 9.69
N ILE A 123 2.45 4.18 9.73
CA ILE A 123 1.26 4.01 10.58
C ILE A 123 1.52 2.87 11.56
N CYS A 124 1.41 3.16 12.85
CA CYS A 124 1.49 2.17 13.94
C CYS A 124 0.31 2.35 14.88
N TYR A 125 0.10 1.38 15.78
CA TYR A 125 -0.65 1.68 16.99
C TYR A 125 0.16 2.59 17.91
N ALA A 126 -0.52 3.42 18.72
CA ALA A 126 0.11 4.42 19.59
C ALA A 126 1.05 3.78 20.65
N ASP A 127 0.76 2.54 21.04
CA ASP A 127 1.55 1.74 21.97
C ASP A 127 2.74 1.00 21.30
N GLU A 128 2.91 1.15 19.99
CA GLU A 128 3.98 0.49 19.22
C GLU A 128 5.10 1.44 18.82
N HIS A 129 6.34 0.94 18.94
CA HIS A 129 7.56 1.72 18.67
C HIS A 129 7.84 1.87 17.17
N SER A 130 7.40 0.91 16.35
CA SER A 130 7.59 0.90 14.91
C SER A 130 6.29 0.52 14.23
N GLY A 131 5.93 1.27 13.19
CA GLY A 131 4.78 0.98 12.32
C GLY A 131 5.21 0.52 10.95
N ASP A 132 4.23 0.11 10.16
CA ASP A 132 4.43 -0.21 8.75
C ASP A 132 4.63 1.06 7.95
N VAL A 133 5.47 1.00 6.91
CA VAL A 133 5.55 2.07 5.91
C VAL A 133 4.43 1.84 4.90
N ILE A 134 3.65 2.89 4.66
CA ILE A 134 2.42 2.82 3.90
C ILE A 134 2.42 3.89 2.81
N LEU A 135 2.23 3.45 1.57
CA LEU A 135 1.74 4.31 0.49
C LEU A 135 0.24 4.51 0.72
N TRP A 136 -0.08 5.68 1.26
CA TRP A 136 -1.42 6.04 1.71
C TRP A 136 -2.10 6.92 0.67
N ILE A 137 -3.10 6.35 -0.01
CA ILE A 137 -3.75 6.95 -1.17
C ILE A 137 -5.12 7.47 -0.74
N GLY A 138 -5.32 8.78 -0.84
CA GLY A 138 -6.63 9.38 -0.67
C GLY A 138 -7.44 9.28 -1.96
N VAL A 139 -8.67 8.80 -1.86
CA VAL A 139 -9.62 8.61 -2.95
C VAL A 139 -10.87 9.43 -2.67
N ARG A 140 -11.31 10.23 -3.64
CA ARG A 140 -12.56 10.99 -3.48
C ARG A 140 -13.73 10.01 -3.31
N PRO A 141 -14.70 10.30 -2.41
CA PRO A 141 -15.87 9.46 -2.27
C PRO A 141 -16.53 9.21 -3.63
N ASP A 142 -16.67 7.93 -3.98
CA ASP A 142 -17.23 7.49 -5.26
C ASP A 142 -18.11 6.26 -5.00
N SER A 143 -19.42 6.42 -5.18
CA SER A 143 -20.39 5.33 -4.99
C SER A 143 -20.24 4.20 -6.01
N SER A 144 -19.48 4.40 -7.09
CA SER A 144 -19.26 3.41 -8.15
C SER A 144 -17.97 2.61 -8.01
N LEU A 145 -17.07 3.00 -7.09
CA LEU A 145 -15.81 2.29 -6.87
C LEU A 145 -16.05 0.98 -6.12
N SER A 146 -15.84 -0.15 -6.79
CA SER A 146 -15.92 -1.47 -6.15
C SER A 146 -14.63 -1.82 -5.41
N TYR A 147 -14.73 -2.71 -4.42
CA TYR A 147 -13.58 -3.21 -3.69
C TYR A 147 -12.56 -3.89 -4.62
N GLU A 148 -13.04 -4.68 -5.59
CA GLU A 148 -12.21 -5.44 -6.54
C GLU A 148 -11.35 -4.50 -7.39
N VAL A 149 -11.94 -3.40 -7.86
CA VAL A 149 -11.21 -2.38 -8.63
C VAL A 149 -10.19 -1.66 -7.74
N ALA A 150 -10.58 -1.32 -6.50
CA ALA A 150 -9.69 -0.64 -5.57
C ALA A 150 -8.50 -1.52 -5.15
N ILE A 151 -8.73 -2.79 -4.80
CA ILE A 151 -7.67 -3.71 -4.39
C ILE A 151 -6.74 -4.08 -5.54
N ASP A 152 -7.28 -4.25 -6.76
CA ASP A 152 -6.47 -4.48 -7.96
C ASP A 152 -5.56 -3.26 -8.26
N ALA A 153 -6.09 -2.04 -8.13
CA ALA A 153 -5.28 -0.83 -8.26
C ALA A 153 -4.20 -0.71 -7.16
N ALA A 154 -4.54 -1.03 -5.91
CA ALA A 154 -3.59 -1.02 -4.79
C ALA A 154 -2.47 -2.06 -4.97
N LEU A 155 -2.81 -3.28 -5.41
CA LEU A 155 -1.84 -4.33 -5.72
C LEU A 155 -0.94 -3.96 -6.90
N HIS A 156 -1.49 -3.31 -7.94
CA HIS A 156 -0.69 -2.79 -9.04
C HIS A 156 0.32 -1.74 -8.53
N CYS A 157 -0.11 -0.79 -7.69
CA CYS A 157 0.79 0.16 -7.04
C CYS A 157 1.87 -0.54 -6.20
N LYS A 158 1.49 -1.56 -5.41
CA LYS A 158 2.45 -2.36 -4.62
C LYS A 158 3.49 -3.03 -5.51
N SER A 159 3.10 -3.54 -6.68
CA SER A 159 4.05 -4.17 -7.61
C SER A 159 5.10 -3.20 -8.14
N LEU A 160 4.77 -1.90 -8.30
CA LEU A 160 5.73 -0.86 -8.70
C LEU A 160 6.77 -0.56 -7.61
N VAL A 161 6.36 -0.67 -6.34
CA VAL A 161 7.27 -0.54 -5.18
C VAL A 161 8.18 -1.78 -5.09
N VAL A 162 7.61 -2.98 -5.21
CA VAL A 162 8.35 -4.24 -5.22
C VAL A 162 9.33 -4.34 -6.38
N ALA A 163 8.99 -3.81 -7.55
CA ALA A 163 9.88 -3.75 -8.71
C ALA A 163 11.17 -2.95 -8.45
N ARG A 164 11.20 -2.12 -7.41
CA ARG A 164 12.39 -1.37 -6.94
C ARG A 164 13.14 -2.08 -5.82
N GLY A 165 12.77 -3.31 -5.48
CA GLY A 165 13.40 -4.10 -4.41
C GLY A 165 12.90 -3.76 -3.00
N ILE A 166 11.86 -2.92 -2.87
CA ILE A 166 11.31 -2.51 -1.58
C ILE A 166 10.10 -3.40 -1.27
N LEU A 167 10.20 -4.20 -0.21
CA LEU A 167 9.22 -5.25 0.12
C LEU A 167 8.39 -4.95 1.36
N ASP A 168 8.84 -4.02 2.18
CA ASP A 168 8.31 -3.64 3.49
C ASP A 168 7.40 -2.39 3.43
N VAL A 169 6.77 -2.18 2.26
CA VAL A 169 5.79 -1.11 2.04
C VAL A 169 4.44 -1.72 1.69
N GLU A 170 3.44 -1.35 2.47
CA GLU A 170 2.04 -1.66 2.20
C GLU A 170 1.35 -0.50 1.47
N VAL A 171 0.25 -0.80 0.79
CA VAL A 171 -0.57 0.19 0.08
C VAL A 171 -1.97 0.18 0.69
N GLU A 172 -2.45 1.36 1.06
CA GLU A 172 -3.78 1.53 1.63
C GLU A 172 -4.52 2.67 0.92
N MET A 173 -5.77 2.41 0.56
CA MET A 173 -6.67 3.43 0.00
C MET A 173 -7.69 3.84 1.05
N ARG A 174 -7.90 5.14 1.19
CA ARG A 174 -8.89 5.73 2.09
C ARG A 174 -9.76 6.75 1.38
N GLU A 175 -10.97 6.92 1.87
CA GLU A 175 -11.77 8.07 1.47
C GLU A 175 -11.09 9.38 1.91
N ALA A 176 -11.06 10.34 1.00
CA ALA A 176 -10.36 11.60 1.15
C ALA A 176 -10.90 12.65 0.19
N ASP A 177 -11.48 13.72 0.74
CA ASP A 177 -11.73 14.94 -0.03
C ASP A 177 -10.70 16.01 0.34
N VAL A 178 -9.86 16.37 -0.64
CA VAL A 178 -8.90 17.46 -0.49
C VAL A 178 -9.55 18.72 -1.07
N PHE A 179 -9.90 19.65 -0.18
CA PHE A 179 -10.34 20.99 -0.54
C PHE A 179 -9.21 21.99 -0.28
N ARG A 180 -8.86 22.79 -1.29
CA ARG A 180 -7.99 23.94 -1.08
C ARG A 180 -8.75 24.97 -0.26
N ARG A 181 -8.39 25.13 1.01
CA ARG A 181 -8.82 26.32 1.75
C ARG A 181 -8.08 27.51 1.13
N ALA A 182 -8.82 28.45 0.56
CA ALA A 182 -8.26 29.75 0.22
C ALA A 182 -7.90 30.45 1.54
N GLY A 183 -6.62 30.46 1.89
CA GLY A 183 -6.11 31.39 2.89
C GLY A 183 -6.13 32.81 2.31
N PRO A 184 -6.17 33.86 3.15
CA PRO A 184 -5.90 35.20 2.66
C PRO A 184 -4.56 35.22 1.94
N GLN A 185 -4.47 35.99 0.86
CA GLN A 185 -3.22 36.19 0.13
C GLN A 185 -2.12 36.57 1.13
N PHE A 186 -1.00 35.83 1.15
CA PHE A 186 0.14 36.19 1.98
C PHE A 186 0.52 37.65 1.66
N LEU A 187 0.79 38.44 2.70
CA LEU A 187 1.27 39.80 2.52
C LEU A 187 2.52 39.76 1.63
N PRO A 188 2.70 40.73 0.72
CA PRO A 188 3.94 40.83 -0.04
C PRO A 188 5.12 40.84 0.94
N PRO A 189 6.24 40.17 0.62
CA PRO A 189 7.41 40.21 1.48
C PRO A 189 7.80 41.67 1.69
N ALA A 190 7.99 42.07 2.95
CA ALA A 190 8.51 43.39 3.28
C ALA A 190 10.00 43.45 2.92
N PHE A 191 10.31 43.54 1.63
CA PHE A 191 11.64 43.94 1.19
C PHE A 191 11.74 45.45 1.33
N ASP A 192 12.01 45.92 2.54
CA ASP A 192 12.61 47.24 2.69
C ASP A 192 14.10 47.08 2.33
N LEU A 193 14.39 47.19 1.03
CA LEU A 193 15.72 47.09 0.42
C LEU A 193 16.72 48.14 0.96
N LYS A 194 16.34 48.99 1.92
CA LYS A 194 17.22 50.00 2.52
C LYS A 194 17.91 49.57 3.81
N SER A 195 17.55 48.43 4.41
CA SER A 195 18.08 48.08 5.73
C SER A 195 18.14 46.58 6.01
N ASP A 196 18.59 45.77 5.04
CA ASP A 196 19.00 44.38 5.29
C ASP A 196 20.53 44.29 5.39
N PRO A 197 21.11 44.15 6.60
CA PRO A 197 22.55 43.97 6.80
C PRO A 197 23.06 42.59 6.35
N THR A 198 22.21 41.73 5.80
CA THR A 198 22.53 40.35 5.38
C THR A 198 22.54 40.16 3.86
N ALA A 199 22.30 41.23 3.08
CA ALA A 199 22.22 41.16 1.62
C ALA A 199 23.51 40.63 0.96
N GLU A 200 24.67 40.78 1.59
CA GLU A 200 25.96 40.29 1.05
C GLU A 200 26.09 38.77 1.03
N VAL A 201 25.37 38.02 1.88
CA VAL A 201 25.53 36.56 1.96
C VAL A 201 24.77 35.83 0.85
N ARG A 202 23.83 36.50 0.16
CA ARG A 202 22.93 35.88 -0.82
C ARG A 202 23.45 35.92 -2.27
N MET A 203 24.54 36.64 -2.53
CA MET A 203 25.16 36.74 -3.86
C MET A 203 26.38 35.84 -3.98
N ALA A 204 26.18 34.52 -3.82
CA ALA A 204 27.11 33.55 -4.39
C ALA A 204 26.53 33.13 -5.77
N PRO A 205 27.15 33.53 -6.90
CA PRO A 205 26.63 33.18 -8.21
C PRO A 205 26.92 31.71 -8.50
N CYS A 206 25.85 30.94 -8.72
CA CYS A 206 25.91 29.75 -9.56
C CYS A 206 26.29 30.23 -10.97
N LEU A 207 27.55 30.01 -11.37
CA LEU A 207 28.02 30.28 -12.72
C LEU A 207 27.32 29.31 -13.69
N ASP A 208 26.33 29.85 -14.39
CA ASP A 208 25.78 29.31 -15.63
C ASP A 208 26.84 29.39 -16.74
N THR A 209 27.01 28.32 -17.51
CA THR A 209 27.72 28.39 -18.79
C THR A 209 26.92 27.60 -19.82
N ARG A 210 25.83 28.19 -20.30
CA ARG A 210 25.27 27.86 -21.62
C ARG A 210 25.83 28.83 -22.66
N HIS A 211 26.69 28.28 -23.52
CA HIS A 211 27.06 28.90 -24.78
C HIS A 211 25.85 28.85 -25.72
N ASP A 212 25.33 30.01 -26.10
CA ASP A 212 24.53 30.17 -27.32
C ASP A 212 25.06 31.40 -28.06
N HIS A 213 25.68 31.19 -29.22
CA HIS A 213 25.73 32.23 -30.25
C HIS A 213 25.41 31.63 -31.62
N LEU A 214 24.16 31.88 -32.01
CA LEU A 214 23.62 31.90 -33.35
C LEU A 214 24.38 32.92 -34.23
N PHE A 215 24.50 32.59 -35.52
CA PHE A 215 25.00 33.41 -36.63
C PHE A 215 24.37 34.81 -36.76
N PRO A 216 25.10 35.81 -37.30
CA PRO A 216 24.52 37.07 -37.79
C PRO A 216 24.18 37.05 -39.30
N PRO A 217 23.37 38.01 -39.80
CA PRO A 217 22.75 37.98 -41.13
C PRO A 217 23.59 38.62 -42.26
N HIS A 218 23.19 38.32 -43.49
CA HIS A 218 23.76 38.68 -44.81
C HIS A 218 23.92 40.19 -45.11
N ALA A 219 24.94 40.58 -45.90
CA ALA A 219 24.83 40.95 -47.33
C ALA A 219 25.91 41.96 -47.86
N LEU A 220 26.26 41.78 -49.15
CA LEU A 220 26.86 42.70 -50.13
C LEU A 220 28.38 43.03 -50.10
N GLY A 221 29.03 42.73 -51.23
CA GLY A 221 30.43 43.06 -51.55
C GLY A 221 31.06 42.01 -52.45
#